data_AF-A0A3S0W726-F1
#
_entry.id   AF-A0A3S0W726-F1
#
_cell.length_a   1.000
_cell.length_b   1.000
_cell.length_c   1.000
_cell.angle_alpha   90.00
_cell.angle_beta   90.00
_cell.angle_gamma   90.00
#
_symmetry.space_group_name_H-M   'P 1'
#
loop_
_entity.id
_entity.type
_entity.pdbx_description
1 polymer ?
#
loop_
_entity_poly.entity_id
_entity_poly.type
_entity_poly.pdbx_seq_one_letter_code
_entity_poly.pdbx_strand_id
1 'polypeptide(L)'
;MRHALLALLRAVVLLPSMLMVLIIRAAQWLVAPLALLLQLLIAVPLALHRVRQPLRPRFIPIDEVEWPDAAWIEMRNTSDALNADGFVVAGDFRNTDLIQGAVLWLRLFGQPGHGVVALAAHLEFTHGIRPLRRFITFASGFTDGRVLETNNLDLPYSLPTPAYLARVQLKDVWDARALYSLHSGLITSLGKNPGTDWLTGVRHDPLSLLSHSYQREIEALARTGWLHLDPAGGPCRLTLRAALRGVWRQAWPLSSLYLNAAHRQASALLAGHGLDVAACTGSASSILVEQQLLPAATTVSTVKNGHDLLQSLLQRIDAEALLDSVVAELESDTDGMPCVHEFRYTFQGYADQPSRRIRRLWSFELLLDVRAGRIACTACDRDHEQAADSAEWIALSAEPPLQPLILGSDVRDLDQILPMAWALLREQAPGKPLSADSASLYLGENGQPRWQIVAWGSDDQPLQILLDARSGVRLND
;
A
#
# COMPACT_ATOMS: atom_id res chain seq x y z
N MET A 1 -26.18 11.62 66.32
CA MET A 1 -25.58 12.98 66.17
C MET A 1 -24.32 12.99 65.29
N ARG A 2 -23.31 12.11 65.49
CA ARG A 2 -22.09 12.05 64.64
C ARG A 2 -22.36 11.89 63.13
N HIS A 3 -23.32 11.05 62.73
CA HIS A 3 -23.67 10.87 61.31
C HIS A 3 -24.33 12.10 60.66
N ALA A 4 -25.17 12.82 61.40
CA ALA A 4 -25.79 14.06 60.92
C ALA A 4 -24.75 15.18 60.78
N LEU A 5 -23.78 15.26 61.70
CA LEU A 5 -22.70 16.25 61.65
C LEU A 5 -21.73 15.97 60.49
N LEU A 6 -21.39 14.70 60.23
CA LEU A 6 -20.60 14.28 59.07
C LEU A 6 -21.33 14.50 57.74
N ALA A 7 -22.65 14.27 57.68
CA ALA A 7 -23.46 14.56 56.49
C ALA A 7 -23.52 16.07 56.20
N LEU A 8 -23.64 16.89 57.25
CA LEU A 8 -23.61 18.35 57.14
C LEU A 8 -22.23 18.86 56.71
N LEU A 9 -21.15 18.30 57.24
CA LEU A 9 -19.77 18.65 56.86
C LEU A 9 -19.45 18.22 55.41
N ARG A 10 -19.95 17.05 54.98
CA ARG A 10 -19.91 16.63 53.58
C ARG A 10 -20.72 17.57 52.69
N ALA A 11 -21.92 17.99 53.08
CA ALA A 11 -22.73 18.93 52.30
C ALA A 11 -22.15 20.35 52.26
N VAL A 12 -21.48 20.81 53.33
CA VAL A 12 -20.89 22.16 53.37
C VAL A 12 -19.54 22.23 52.66
N VAL A 13 -18.79 21.12 52.58
CA VAL A 13 -17.45 21.11 51.96
C VAL A 13 -17.47 20.50 50.55
N LEU A 14 -18.11 19.34 50.36
CA LEU A 14 -18.07 18.64 49.07
C LEU A 14 -18.92 19.34 48.00
N LEU A 15 -20.14 19.80 48.32
CA LEU A 15 -21.02 20.45 47.34
C LEU A 15 -20.41 21.73 46.74
N PRO A 16 -19.86 22.68 47.54
CA PRO A 16 -19.19 23.85 46.98
C PRO A 16 -17.93 23.49 46.20
N SER A 17 -17.16 22.48 46.64
CA SER A 17 -15.99 22.01 45.89
C SER A 17 -16.38 21.39 44.54
N MET A 18 -17.47 20.60 44.50
CA MET A 18 -18.00 20.01 43.27
C MET A 18 -18.55 21.08 42.33
N LEU A 19 -19.30 22.04 42.87
CA LEU A 19 -19.80 23.19 42.12
C LEU A 19 -18.66 24.01 41.53
N MET A 20 -17.59 24.25 42.30
CA MET A 20 -16.42 24.98 41.82
C MET A 20 -15.69 24.20 40.71
N VAL A 21 -15.53 22.88 40.84
CA VAL A 21 -14.99 22.04 39.77
C VAL A 21 -15.86 22.10 38.51
N LEU A 22 -17.19 22.04 38.66
CA LEU A 22 -18.12 22.14 37.54
C LEU A 22 -18.05 23.52 36.86
N ILE A 23 -17.95 24.61 37.63
CA ILE A 23 -17.78 25.96 37.09
C ILE A 23 -16.46 26.10 36.35
N ILE A 24 -15.35 25.61 36.93
CA ILE A 24 -14.03 25.64 36.28
C ILE A 24 -14.06 24.82 34.98
N ARG A 25 -14.66 23.63 35.00
CA ARG A 25 -14.82 22.80 33.80
C ARG A 25 -15.68 23.53 32.78
N ALA A 26 -16.84 24.08 33.15
CA ALA A 26 -17.71 24.83 32.24
C ALA A 26 -16.98 26.04 31.62
N ALA A 27 -16.21 26.79 32.41
CA ALA A 27 -15.39 27.88 31.91
C ALA A 27 -14.30 27.38 30.93
N GLN A 28 -13.62 26.27 31.24
CA GLN A 28 -12.66 25.64 30.33
C GLN A 28 -13.35 25.21 29.01
N TRP A 29 -14.53 24.59 29.08
CA TRP A 29 -15.30 24.18 27.91
C TRP A 29 -15.81 25.35 27.07
N LEU A 30 -16.00 26.53 27.65
CA LEU A 30 -16.44 27.72 26.93
C LEU A 30 -15.26 28.51 26.35
N VAL A 31 -14.15 28.60 27.09
CA VAL A 31 -12.95 29.35 26.68
C VAL A 31 -12.09 28.56 25.70
N ALA A 32 -11.93 27.24 25.88
CA ALA A 32 -11.03 26.44 25.05
C ALA A 32 -11.41 26.43 23.56
N PRO A 33 -12.69 26.28 23.15
CA PRO A 33 -13.07 26.37 21.75
C PRO A 33 -12.82 27.76 21.14
N LEU A 34 -13.09 28.83 21.90
CA LEU A 34 -12.82 30.20 21.47
C LEU A 34 -11.32 30.47 21.31
N ALA A 35 -10.51 29.99 22.27
CA ALA A 35 -9.06 30.09 22.21
C ALA A 35 -8.49 29.29 21.03
N LEU A 36 -8.99 28.07 20.79
CA LEU A 36 -8.61 27.24 19.65
C LEU A 36 -8.99 27.92 18.32
N LEU A 37 -10.19 28.49 18.24
CA LEU A 37 -10.64 29.22 17.05
C LEU A 37 -9.75 30.45 16.80
N LEU A 38 -9.43 31.23 17.84
CA LEU A 38 -8.53 32.37 17.74
C LEU A 38 -7.13 31.93 17.29
N GLN A 39 -6.65 30.79 17.81
CA GLN A 39 -5.37 30.21 17.41
C GLN A 39 -5.37 29.83 15.92
N LEU A 40 -6.43 29.19 15.42
CA LEU A 40 -6.57 28.81 14.01
C LEU A 40 -6.80 30.01 13.07
N LEU A 41 -7.45 31.08 13.54
CA LEU A 41 -7.72 32.28 12.74
C LEU A 41 -6.53 33.25 12.67
N ILE A 42 -5.75 33.35 13.75
CA ILE A 42 -4.73 34.40 13.88
C ILE A 42 -3.35 33.80 14.11
N ALA A 43 -3.16 33.04 15.18
CA ALA A 43 -1.82 32.62 15.60
C ALA A 43 -1.14 31.69 14.58
N VAL A 44 -1.85 30.65 14.10
CA VAL A 44 -1.30 29.69 13.14
C VAL A 44 -1.09 30.33 11.76
N PRO A 45 -2.04 31.08 11.18
CA PRO A 45 -1.80 31.78 9.91
C PRO A 45 -0.64 32.78 9.99
N LEU A 46 -0.50 33.51 11.10
CA LEU A 46 0.62 34.44 11.31
C LEU A 46 1.95 33.69 11.43
N ALA A 47 1.97 32.57 12.14
CA ALA A 47 3.15 31.70 12.22
C ALA A 47 3.53 31.17 10.83
N LEU A 48 2.58 30.63 10.07
CA LEU A 48 2.81 30.13 8.71
C LEU A 48 3.24 31.22 7.73
N HIS A 49 2.72 32.45 7.86
CA HIS A 49 3.18 33.59 7.07
C HIS A 49 4.64 33.97 7.33
N ARG A 50 5.14 33.71 8.55
CA ARG A 50 6.54 33.94 8.93
C ARG A 50 7.47 32.82 8.48
N VAL A 51 6.94 31.63 8.18
CA VAL A 51 7.73 30.51 7.65
C VAL A 51 8.34 30.92 6.31
N ARG A 52 9.65 30.76 6.21
CA ARG A 52 10.42 30.98 4.99
C ARG A 52 10.65 29.64 4.32
N GLN A 53 10.07 29.45 3.15
CA GLN A 53 10.31 28.26 2.33
C GLN A 53 11.46 28.55 1.34
N PRO A 54 12.40 27.62 1.14
CA PRO A 54 13.47 27.83 0.18
C PRO A 54 12.87 27.87 -1.23
N LEU A 55 13.33 28.79 -2.10
CA LEU A 55 12.95 28.76 -3.52
C LEU A 55 13.59 27.55 -4.24
N ARG A 56 14.82 27.22 -3.84
CA ARG A 56 15.57 26.04 -4.29
C ARG A 56 15.96 25.22 -3.07
N PRO A 57 15.18 24.18 -2.71
CA PRO A 57 15.51 23.32 -1.59
C PRO A 57 16.81 22.57 -1.90
N ARG A 58 17.64 22.41 -0.87
CA ARG A 58 18.86 21.61 -0.97
C ARG A 58 18.51 20.15 -0.67
N PHE A 59 18.38 19.34 -1.72
CA PHE A 59 18.38 17.90 -1.56
C PHE A 59 19.82 17.44 -1.31
N ILE A 60 20.02 16.56 -0.34
CA ILE A 60 21.33 16.00 0.01
C ILE A 60 21.29 14.53 -0.41
N PRO A 61 22.11 14.09 -1.38
CA PRO A 61 22.25 12.68 -1.69
C PRO A 61 22.68 11.91 -0.45
N ILE A 62 22.14 10.72 -0.26
CA ILE A 62 22.48 9.84 0.85
C ILE A 62 22.74 8.42 0.36
N ASP A 63 23.56 7.69 1.11
CA ASP A 63 23.78 6.26 0.87
C ASP A 63 22.78 5.41 1.67
N GLU A 64 22.63 4.14 1.27
CA GLU A 64 21.68 3.21 1.89
C GLU A 64 21.89 3.06 3.40
N VAL A 65 23.12 3.21 3.90
CA VAL A 65 23.49 3.09 5.32
C VAL A 65 22.96 4.27 6.17
N GLU A 66 22.73 5.43 5.55
CA GLU A 66 22.27 6.63 6.27
C GLU A 66 20.76 6.65 6.55
N TRP A 67 20.00 5.74 5.94
CA TRP A 67 18.56 5.67 6.12
C TRP A 67 18.20 5.20 7.54
N PRO A 68 17.25 5.88 8.22
CA PRO A 68 16.56 5.33 9.38
C PRO A 68 15.87 4.02 9.01
N ASP A 69 15.79 3.08 9.95
CA ASP A 69 15.24 1.74 9.67
C ASP A 69 13.81 1.76 9.10
N ALA A 70 12.92 2.58 9.69
CA ALA A 70 11.56 2.73 9.20
C ALA A 70 11.52 3.26 7.75
N ALA A 71 12.30 4.30 7.46
CA ALA A 71 12.39 4.86 6.12
C ALA A 71 12.99 3.86 5.13
N TRP A 72 14.01 3.12 5.55
CA TRP A 72 14.67 2.08 4.75
C TRP A 72 13.69 0.95 4.37
N ILE A 73 12.90 0.45 5.32
CA ILE A 73 11.87 -0.57 5.06
C ILE A 73 10.88 -0.08 3.99
N GLU A 74 10.33 1.13 4.15
CA GLU A 74 9.35 1.70 3.23
C GLU A 74 9.92 1.89 1.81
N MET A 75 11.12 2.45 1.70
CA MET A 75 11.77 2.65 0.41
C MET A 75 12.11 1.32 -0.26
N ARG A 76 12.52 0.32 0.52
CA ARG A 76 12.81 -1.01 -0.01
C ARG A 76 11.53 -1.72 -0.48
N ASN A 77 10.47 -1.70 0.33
CA ASN A 77 9.14 -2.20 -0.04
C ASN A 77 8.64 -1.58 -1.35
N THR A 78 8.79 -0.26 -1.48
CA THR A 78 8.42 0.47 -2.70
C THR A 78 9.31 0.11 -3.89
N SER A 79 10.61 -0.08 -3.67
CA SER A 79 11.54 -0.45 -4.75
C SER A 79 11.21 -1.84 -5.29
N ASP A 80 11.03 -2.82 -4.40
CA ASP A 80 10.71 -4.19 -4.80
C ASP A 80 9.37 -4.23 -5.55
N ALA A 81 8.38 -3.45 -5.12
CA ALA A 81 7.11 -3.31 -5.83
C ALA A 81 7.28 -2.75 -7.26
N LEU A 82 8.07 -1.68 -7.43
CA LEU A 82 8.21 -1.01 -8.73
C LEU A 82 9.20 -1.69 -9.68
N ASN A 83 10.14 -2.49 -9.17
CA ASN A 83 11.11 -3.22 -9.98
C ASN A 83 10.41 -4.17 -10.98
N ALA A 84 9.30 -4.80 -10.56
CA ALA A 84 8.48 -5.68 -11.41
C ALA A 84 7.92 -4.96 -12.65
N ASP A 85 7.74 -3.64 -12.57
CA ASP A 85 7.23 -2.78 -13.65
C ASP A 85 8.35 -2.02 -14.38
N GLY A 86 9.61 -2.40 -14.14
CA GLY A 86 10.80 -1.89 -14.84
C GLY A 86 11.28 -0.51 -14.37
N PHE A 87 10.87 -0.07 -13.19
CA PHE A 87 11.44 1.12 -12.58
C PHE A 87 12.87 0.84 -12.09
N VAL A 88 13.72 1.86 -12.18
CA VAL A 88 15.09 1.81 -11.67
C VAL A 88 15.29 2.97 -10.71
N VAL A 89 15.97 2.70 -9.59
CA VAL A 89 16.36 3.73 -8.62
C VAL A 89 17.32 4.71 -9.30
N ALA A 90 16.96 5.99 -9.28
CA ALA A 90 17.76 7.07 -9.81
C ALA A 90 18.59 7.78 -8.75
N GLY A 91 18.11 7.80 -7.50
CA GLY A 91 18.86 8.34 -6.37
C GLY A 91 18.05 8.45 -5.09
N ASP A 92 18.78 8.50 -3.98
CA ASP A 92 18.28 8.63 -2.63
C ASP A 92 18.65 10.01 -2.07
N PHE A 93 17.71 10.68 -1.42
CA PHE A 93 17.88 12.05 -0.96
C PHE A 93 17.27 12.31 0.40
N ARG A 94 17.91 13.19 1.16
CA ARG A 94 17.38 13.80 2.39
C ARG A 94 17.15 15.28 2.19
N ASN A 95 16.07 15.81 2.74
CA ASN A 95 15.82 17.24 2.83
C ASN A 95 15.30 17.65 4.21
N THR A 96 15.84 18.74 4.75
CA THR A 96 15.46 19.33 6.05
C THR A 96 14.87 20.73 5.92
N ASP A 97 14.83 21.27 4.71
CA ASP A 97 14.53 22.69 4.47
C ASP A 97 13.06 22.92 4.08
N LEU A 98 12.39 21.90 3.52
CA LEU A 98 11.04 22.00 2.97
C LEU A 98 9.96 22.09 4.06
N ILE A 99 10.14 21.35 5.15
CA ILE A 99 9.17 21.26 6.25
C ILE A 99 9.90 21.56 7.55
N GLN A 100 9.56 22.70 8.15
CA GLN A 100 10.16 23.12 9.41
C GLN A 100 9.91 22.09 10.52
N GLY A 101 11.00 21.60 11.12
CA GLY A 101 10.93 20.60 12.18
C GLY A 101 10.65 19.19 11.68
N ALA A 102 10.87 18.89 10.41
CA ALA A 102 10.79 17.54 9.87
C ALA A 102 11.95 17.22 8.92
N VAL A 103 12.23 15.93 8.77
CA VAL A 103 13.17 15.39 7.80
C VAL A 103 12.37 14.62 6.76
N LEU A 104 12.56 14.98 5.50
CA LEU A 104 11.98 14.31 4.35
C LEU A 104 13.03 13.41 3.72
N TRP A 105 12.75 12.12 3.69
CA TRP A 105 13.56 11.10 3.06
C TRP A 105 12.90 10.68 1.77
N LEU A 106 13.65 10.64 0.67
CA LEU A 106 13.13 10.52 -0.69
C LEU A 106 13.91 9.47 -1.47
N ARG A 107 13.19 8.65 -2.25
CA ARG A 107 13.77 7.82 -3.29
C ARG A 107 13.13 8.15 -4.63
N LEU A 108 13.96 8.51 -5.60
CA LEU A 108 13.53 8.83 -6.96
C LEU A 108 13.72 7.59 -7.84
N PHE A 109 12.74 7.31 -8.69
CA PHE A 109 12.77 6.25 -9.67
C PHE A 109 12.46 6.79 -11.07
N GLY A 110 13.05 6.16 -12.08
CA GLY A 110 12.68 6.38 -13.48
C GLY A 110 12.22 5.08 -14.15
N GLN A 111 11.16 5.15 -14.96
CA GLN A 111 10.69 4.06 -15.80
C GLN A 111 11.12 4.35 -17.25
N PRO A 112 12.17 3.67 -17.78
CA PRO A 112 12.76 4.04 -19.06
C PRO A 112 11.87 3.80 -20.29
N GLY A 113 10.96 2.83 -20.22
CA GLY A 113 10.11 2.43 -21.35
C GLY A 113 8.87 3.30 -21.56
N HIS A 114 8.38 3.97 -20.52
CA HIS A 114 7.07 4.64 -20.51
C HIS A 114 7.16 6.14 -20.17
N GLY A 115 8.33 6.69 -19.83
CA GLY A 115 8.45 8.13 -19.57
C GLY A 115 7.90 8.57 -18.22
N VAL A 116 7.77 7.64 -17.26
CA VAL A 116 7.18 7.89 -15.94
C VAL A 116 8.29 8.05 -14.90
N VAL A 117 8.12 9.03 -14.01
CA VAL A 117 8.98 9.25 -12.85
C VAL A 117 8.18 8.94 -11.59
N ALA A 118 8.76 8.19 -10.66
CA ALA A 118 8.16 7.97 -9.35
C ALA A 118 9.01 8.58 -8.23
N LEU A 119 8.36 9.17 -7.24
CA LEU A 119 9.00 9.73 -6.05
C LEU A 119 8.32 9.11 -4.83
N ALA A 120 9.04 8.26 -4.12
CA ALA A 120 8.63 7.77 -2.81
C ALA A 120 9.16 8.71 -1.73
N ALA A 121 8.34 8.97 -0.71
CA ALA A 121 8.64 9.91 0.34
C ALA A 121 8.25 9.36 1.71
N HIS A 122 9.16 9.55 2.68
CA HIS A 122 8.96 9.23 4.09
C HIS A 122 9.28 10.47 4.92
N LEU A 123 8.32 10.92 5.74
CA LEU A 123 8.40 12.15 6.51
C LEU A 123 8.45 11.85 8.01
N GLU A 124 9.51 12.32 8.66
CA GLU A 124 9.72 12.19 10.10
C GLU A 124 9.71 13.57 10.77
N PHE A 125 8.85 13.76 11.77
CA PHE A 125 8.83 14.98 12.56
C PHE A 125 9.84 14.89 13.70
N THR A 126 10.69 15.91 13.83
CA THR A 126 11.73 15.98 14.88
C THR A 126 11.16 16.15 16.29
N HIS A 127 9.93 16.67 16.42
CA HIS A 127 9.29 16.95 17.69
C HIS A 127 7.79 16.59 17.65
N GLY A 128 7.38 15.65 18.52
CA GLY A 128 5.99 15.33 18.81
C GLY A 128 5.49 13.98 18.27
N ILE A 129 4.34 13.55 18.79
CA ILE A 129 3.61 12.31 18.42
C ILE A 129 2.79 12.57 17.15
N ARG A 130 3.41 13.08 16.08
CA ARG A 130 2.73 13.16 14.79
C ARG A 130 2.88 11.82 14.08
N PRO A 131 1.80 11.30 13.45
CA PRO A 131 1.91 10.05 12.73
C PRO A 131 2.93 10.19 11.61
N LEU A 132 3.72 9.13 11.43
CA LEU A 132 4.58 8.95 10.29
C LEU A 132 3.76 9.13 9.00
N ARG A 133 4.33 9.81 8.01
CA ARG A 133 3.68 9.95 6.70
C ARG A 133 4.56 9.35 5.62
N ARG A 134 3.95 8.48 4.82
CA ARG A 134 4.52 7.88 3.64
C ARG A 134 3.59 8.14 2.47
N PHE A 135 4.16 8.43 1.31
CA PHE A 135 3.41 8.51 0.07
C PHE A 135 4.34 8.25 -1.12
N ILE A 136 3.72 7.88 -2.23
CA ILE A 136 4.37 7.79 -3.52
C ILE A 136 3.62 8.67 -4.52
N THR A 137 4.39 9.30 -5.39
CA THR A 137 3.90 10.12 -6.49
C THR A 137 4.44 9.59 -7.80
N PHE A 138 3.57 9.37 -8.78
CA PHE A 138 3.93 9.14 -10.18
C PHE A 138 3.69 10.41 -10.98
N ALA A 139 4.66 10.82 -11.79
CA ALA A 139 4.59 12.00 -12.63
C ALA A 139 4.96 11.66 -14.07
N SER A 140 4.16 12.19 -14.99
CA SER A 140 4.38 12.09 -16.44
C SER A 140 4.22 13.45 -17.08
N GLY A 141 5.20 13.84 -17.89
CA GLY A 141 5.28 15.16 -18.50
C GLY A 141 4.98 15.04 -19.97
N PHE A 142 4.21 15.96 -20.51
CA PHE A 142 3.84 15.96 -21.91
C PHE A 142 4.67 17.00 -22.67
N THR A 143 4.76 16.82 -23.99
CA THR A 143 5.50 17.72 -24.89
C THR A 143 4.99 19.16 -24.89
N ASP A 144 3.75 19.38 -24.47
CA ASP A 144 3.15 20.72 -24.29
C ASP A 144 3.48 21.37 -22.93
N GLY A 145 4.35 20.74 -22.14
CA GLY A 145 4.78 21.20 -20.83
C GLY A 145 3.77 20.94 -19.71
N ARG A 146 2.60 20.34 -19.99
CA ARG A 146 1.68 19.91 -18.92
C ARG A 146 2.21 18.66 -18.23
N VAL A 147 1.76 18.48 -16.99
CA VAL A 147 2.20 17.38 -16.12
C VAL A 147 0.97 16.71 -15.54
N LEU A 148 0.93 15.39 -15.61
CA LEU A 148 -0.02 14.56 -14.86
C LEU A 148 0.71 13.97 -13.66
N GLU A 149 0.14 14.14 -12.48
CA GLU A 149 0.64 13.59 -11.23
C GLU A 149 -0.44 12.74 -10.57
N THR A 150 -0.09 11.51 -10.18
CA THR A 150 -0.96 10.62 -9.41
C THR A 150 -0.26 10.24 -8.10
N ASN A 151 -0.89 10.45 -6.96
CA ASN A 151 -0.29 10.17 -5.65
C ASN A 151 -1.30 9.63 -4.64
N ASN A 152 -0.80 8.98 -3.60
CA ASN A 152 -1.60 8.48 -2.48
C ASN A 152 -1.40 9.27 -1.18
N LEU A 153 -1.05 10.56 -1.29
CA LEU A 153 -0.84 11.42 -0.13
C LEU A 153 -2.10 11.44 0.76
N ASP A 154 -1.92 11.19 2.05
CA ASP A 154 -2.97 11.11 3.07
C ASP A 154 -3.38 12.49 3.65
N LEU A 155 -3.00 13.57 2.96
CA LEU A 155 -3.29 14.95 3.34
C LEU A 155 -3.79 15.79 2.18
N PRO A 156 -4.76 16.68 2.44
CA PRO A 156 -5.11 17.68 1.45
C PRO A 156 -3.95 18.65 1.24
N TYR A 157 -3.70 18.99 -0.02
CA TYR A 157 -2.77 20.03 -0.40
C TYR A 157 -3.24 21.39 0.17
N SER A 158 -2.34 22.08 0.88
CA SER A 158 -2.61 23.40 1.47
C SER A 158 -2.79 24.49 0.42
N LEU A 159 -2.11 24.34 -0.72
CA LEU A 159 -2.12 25.27 -1.85
C LEU A 159 -2.84 24.67 -3.05
N PRO A 160 -3.39 25.50 -3.95
CA PRO A 160 -4.03 25.00 -5.16
C PRO A 160 -3.00 24.44 -6.15
N THR A 161 -3.44 23.51 -6.99
CA THR A 161 -2.62 22.97 -8.06
C THR A 161 -2.35 24.05 -9.12
N PRO A 162 -1.08 24.26 -9.56
CA PRO A 162 -0.76 25.13 -10.69
C PRO A 162 -1.46 24.72 -11.99
N ALA A 163 -1.73 25.67 -12.88
CA ALA A 163 -2.48 25.40 -14.13
C ALA A 163 -1.81 24.40 -15.09
N TYR A 164 -0.49 24.21 -15.02
CA TYR A 164 0.23 23.24 -15.83
C TYR A 164 0.15 21.81 -15.29
N LEU A 165 -0.29 21.65 -14.03
CA LEU A 165 -0.24 20.40 -13.29
C LEU A 165 -1.68 19.88 -13.08
N ALA A 166 -1.95 18.69 -13.59
CA ALA A 166 -3.15 17.92 -13.26
C ALA A 166 -2.78 16.92 -12.16
N ARG A 167 -3.43 17.01 -11.00
CA ARG A 167 -3.13 16.17 -9.84
C ARG A 167 -4.33 15.26 -9.52
N VAL A 168 -4.08 13.96 -9.46
CA VAL A 168 -5.02 12.89 -9.13
C VAL A 168 -4.59 12.31 -7.78
N GLN A 169 -5.37 12.59 -6.72
CA GLN A 169 -5.04 12.19 -5.36
C GLN A 169 -5.93 11.03 -4.89
N LEU A 170 -5.31 9.87 -4.63
CA LEU A 170 -5.98 8.61 -4.30
C LEU A 170 -5.52 8.09 -2.93
N LYS A 171 -5.98 8.72 -1.85
CA LYS A 171 -5.54 8.41 -0.48
C LYS A 171 -5.79 6.96 -0.02
N ASP A 172 -6.72 6.24 -0.65
CA ASP A 172 -7.10 4.87 -0.25
C ASP A 172 -6.35 3.79 -1.05
N VAL A 173 -5.58 4.18 -2.08
CA VAL A 173 -4.75 3.26 -2.88
C VAL A 173 -3.34 3.26 -2.29
N TRP A 174 -3.06 2.29 -1.42
CA TRP A 174 -1.81 2.23 -0.68
C TRP A 174 -0.69 1.52 -1.46
N ASP A 175 -1.02 0.55 -2.32
CA ASP A 175 -0.03 -0.23 -3.08
C ASP A 175 0.55 0.58 -4.25
N ALA A 176 1.88 0.54 -4.40
CA ALA A 176 2.60 1.31 -5.39
C ALA A 176 2.33 0.84 -6.83
N ARG A 177 2.21 -0.48 -7.05
CA ARG A 177 1.92 -1.05 -8.39
C ARG A 177 0.48 -0.78 -8.79
N ALA A 178 -0.48 -0.92 -7.87
CA ALA A 178 -1.87 -0.55 -8.10
C ALA A 178 -1.99 0.93 -8.51
N LEU A 179 -1.34 1.84 -7.78
CA LEU A 179 -1.34 3.26 -8.10
C LEU A 179 -0.68 3.55 -9.47
N TYR A 180 0.41 2.85 -9.79
CA TYR A 180 1.06 2.93 -11.10
C TYR A 180 0.15 2.42 -12.23
N SER A 181 -0.61 1.34 -12.01
CA SER A 181 -1.56 0.80 -13.00
C SER A 181 -2.64 1.84 -13.35
N LEU A 182 -3.15 2.57 -12.34
CA LEU A 182 -4.11 3.66 -12.55
C LEU A 182 -3.47 4.84 -13.28
N HIS A 183 -2.22 5.20 -12.95
CA HIS A 183 -1.49 6.28 -13.61
C HIS A 183 -1.23 5.97 -15.10
N SER A 184 -0.68 4.78 -15.38
CA SER A 184 -0.38 4.31 -16.74
C SER A 184 -1.64 4.09 -17.57
N GLY A 185 -2.70 3.53 -16.97
CA GLY A 185 -4.02 3.41 -17.58
C GLY A 185 -4.60 4.77 -17.96
N LEU A 186 -4.47 5.79 -17.09
CA LEU A 186 -4.95 7.13 -17.37
C LEU A 186 -4.17 7.76 -18.53
N ILE A 187 -2.84 7.66 -18.56
CA ILE A 187 -2.02 8.13 -19.68
C ILE A 187 -2.45 7.48 -20.99
N THR A 188 -2.63 6.16 -20.97
CA THR A 188 -3.06 5.38 -22.14
C THR A 188 -4.41 5.85 -22.64
N SER A 189 -5.38 6.04 -21.74
CA SER A 189 -6.73 6.52 -22.08
C SER A 189 -6.74 7.94 -22.67
N LEU A 190 -5.76 8.78 -22.32
CA LEU A 190 -5.61 10.13 -22.87
C LEU A 190 -5.01 10.12 -24.29
N GLY A 191 -4.45 9.00 -24.75
CA GLY A 191 -3.80 8.87 -26.06
C GLY A 191 -2.59 9.80 -26.23
N LYS A 192 -2.00 10.27 -25.12
CA LYS A 192 -0.86 11.18 -25.13
C LYS A 192 0.40 10.46 -24.70
N ASN A 193 1.46 10.60 -25.49
CA ASN A 193 2.76 10.05 -25.13
C ASN A 193 3.49 11.01 -24.18
N PRO A 194 4.01 10.53 -23.05
CA PRO A 194 4.92 11.29 -22.21
C PRO A 194 6.17 11.70 -22.99
N GLY A 195 6.69 12.89 -22.73
CA GLY A 195 7.97 13.36 -23.23
C GLY A 195 9.12 12.65 -22.52
N THR A 196 10.13 12.23 -23.28
CA THR A 196 11.30 11.50 -22.76
C THR A 196 12.36 12.40 -22.12
N ASP A 197 12.28 13.71 -22.33
CA ASP A 197 13.24 14.69 -21.80
C ASP A 197 13.40 14.59 -20.28
N TRP A 198 12.32 14.25 -19.57
CA TRP A 198 12.36 14.08 -18.13
C TRP A 198 13.19 12.89 -17.67
N LEU A 199 13.13 11.77 -18.39
CA LEU A 199 13.93 10.58 -18.05
C LEU A 199 15.43 10.85 -18.23
N THR A 200 15.80 11.70 -19.19
CA THR A 200 17.19 12.13 -19.38
C THR A 200 17.68 12.86 -18.12
N GLY A 201 16.86 13.77 -17.58
CA GLY A 201 17.13 14.44 -16.31
C GLY A 201 17.24 13.48 -15.13
N VAL A 202 16.30 12.53 -14.98
CA VAL A 202 16.34 11.51 -13.93
C VAL A 202 17.65 10.72 -13.93
N ARG A 203 18.15 10.35 -15.12
CA ARG A 203 19.36 9.52 -15.26
C ARG A 203 20.66 10.27 -15.06
N HIS A 204 20.74 11.52 -15.53
CA HIS A 204 22.01 12.26 -15.57
C HIS A 204 22.15 13.22 -14.39
N ASP A 205 21.05 13.80 -13.91
CA ASP A 205 21.04 14.78 -12.82
C ASP A 205 19.70 14.76 -12.04
N PRO A 206 19.45 13.68 -11.26
CA PRO A 206 18.21 13.50 -10.50
C PRO A 206 18.00 14.61 -9.45
N LEU A 207 19.08 15.19 -8.94
CA LEU A 207 19.03 16.26 -7.95
C LEU A 207 18.51 17.56 -8.57
N SER A 208 19.02 17.95 -9.74
CA SER A 208 18.52 19.12 -10.46
C SER A 208 17.07 18.94 -10.88
N LEU A 209 16.65 17.72 -11.27
CA LEU A 209 15.25 17.44 -11.56
C LEU A 209 14.33 17.74 -10.37
N LEU A 210 14.66 17.24 -9.18
CA LEU A 210 13.88 17.49 -7.96
C LEU A 210 13.82 18.98 -7.62
N SER A 211 14.98 19.65 -7.61
CA SER A 211 15.05 21.09 -7.31
C SER A 211 14.30 21.94 -8.34
N HIS A 212 14.43 21.65 -9.64
CA HIS A 212 13.73 22.38 -10.69
C HIS A 212 12.22 22.14 -10.68
N SER A 213 11.79 20.91 -10.44
CA SER A 213 10.35 20.59 -10.37
C SER A 213 9.68 21.34 -9.23
N TYR A 214 10.32 21.36 -8.05
CA TYR A 214 9.85 22.16 -6.92
C TYR A 214 9.88 23.66 -7.22
N GLN A 215 10.98 24.19 -7.74
CA GLN A 215 11.12 25.62 -8.08
C GLN A 215 10.01 26.06 -9.05
N ARG A 216 9.70 25.25 -10.07
CA ARG A 216 8.65 25.51 -11.05
C ARG A 216 7.26 25.63 -10.40
N GLU A 217 6.94 24.75 -9.44
CA GLU A 217 5.69 24.82 -8.68
C GLU A 217 5.61 26.09 -7.82
N ILE A 218 6.68 26.41 -7.08
CA ILE A 218 6.77 27.63 -6.25
C ILE A 218 6.63 28.90 -7.09
N GLU A 219 7.29 28.99 -8.23
CA GLU A 219 7.19 30.15 -9.13
C GLU A 219 5.79 30.29 -9.75
N ALA A 220 5.11 29.18 -10.05
CA ALA A 220 3.73 29.22 -10.54
C ALA A 220 2.75 29.69 -9.45
N LEU A 221 2.95 29.25 -8.21
CA LEU A 221 2.17 29.69 -7.04
C LEU A 221 2.44 31.17 -6.70
N ALA A 222 3.66 31.63 -6.88
CA ALA A 222 4.01 33.04 -6.74
C ALA A 222 3.32 33.91 -7.79
N ARG A 223 3.37 33.51 -9.07
CA ARG A 223 2.68 34.22 -10.17
C ARG A 223 1.18 34.35 -9.96
N THR A 224 0.56 33.39 -9.27
CA THR A 224 -0.87 33.38 -8.96
C THR A 224 -1.21 34.04 -7.60
N GLY A 225 -0.23 34.64 -6.93
CA GLY A 225 -0.43 35.44 -5.71
C GLY A 225 -0.57 34.64 -4.42
N TRP A 226 -0.23 33.35 -4.43
CA TRP A 226 -0.24 32.51 -3.22
C TRP A 226 1.05 32.62 -2.41
N LEU A 227 2.16 32.90 -3.10
CA LEU A 227 3.48 33.08 -2.49
C LEU A 227 4.04 34.46 -2.82
N HIS A 228 4.75 35.04 -1.86
CA HIS A 228 5.59 36.21 -2.07
C HIS A 228 7.03 35.73 -2.20
N LEU A 229 7.65 35.98 -3.35
CA LEU A 229 9.08 35.76 -3.56
C LEU A 229 9.86 36.95 -2.98
N ASP A 230 10.95 36.69 -2.27
CA ASP A 230 11.84 37.74 -1.83
C ASP A 230 12.55 38.36 -3.06
N PRO A 231 12.46 39.69 -3.28
CA PRO A 231 13.07 40.35 -4.43
C PRO A 231 14.59 40.17 -4.55
N ALA A 232 15.27 39.80 -3.46
CA ALA A 232 16.70 39.47 -3.48
C ALA A 232 17.02 38.05 -4.04
N GLY A 233 16.02 37.35 -4.60
CA GLY A 233 16.18 35.96 -5.06
C GLY A 233 16.19 34.94 -3.91
N GLY A 234 15.64 35.33 -2.76
CA GLY A 234 15.67 34.58 -1.51
C GLY A 234 14.50 33.62 -1.29
N PRO A 235 14.19 33.26 -0.03
CA PRO A 235 13.11 32.34 0.30
C PRO A 235 11.74 32.94 -0.01
N CYS A 236 10.77 32.09 -0.32
CA CYS A 236 9.38 32.48 -0.50
C CYS A 236 8.60 32.40 0.81
N ARG A 237 7.53 33.19 0.92
CA ARG A 237 6.60 33.17 2.06
C ARG A 237 5.17 33.04 1.56
N LEU A 238 4.33 32.37 2.33
CA LEU A 238 2.89 32.37 2.09
C LEU A 238 2.35 33.80 2.19
N THR A 239 1.42 34.19 1.31
CA THR A 239 0.60 35.38 1.60
C THR A 239 -0.31 35.12 2.80
N LEU A 240 -0.76 36.16 3.50
CA LEU A 240 -1.70 35.97 4.63
C LEU A 240 -2.97 35.21 4.21
N ARG A 241 -3.46 35.47 3.00
CA ARG A 241 -4.59 34.74 2.40
C ARG A 241 -4.25 33.26 2.19
N ALA A 242 -3.06 32.95 1.67
CA ALA A 242 -2.61 31.59 1.47
C ALA A 242 -2.45 30.85 2.80
N ALA A 243 -1.83 31.49 3.80
CA ALA A 243 -1.66 30.95 5.14
C ALA A 243 -3.02 30.62 5.78
N LEU A 244 -3.96 31.57 5.79
CA LEU A 244 -5.29 31.36 6.37
C LEU A 244 -6.04 30.21 5.67
N ARG A 245 -6.06 30.19 4.33
CA ARG A 245 -6.70 29.11 3.57
C ARG A 245 -6.01 27.75 3.79
N GLY A 246 -4.68 27.74 3.87
CA GLY A 246 -3.88 26.56 4.15
C GLY A 246 -4.21 25.96 5.51
N VAL A 247 -4.33 26.78 6.57
CA VAL A 247 -4.73 26.32 7.90
C VAL A 247 -6.09 25.64 7.85
N TRP A 248 -7.11 26.29 7.28
CA TRP A 248 -8.45 25.72 7.24
C TRP A 248 -8.54 24.46 6.39
N ARG A 249 -7.73 24.33 5.34
CA ARG A 249 -7.65 23.09 4.55
C ARG A 249 -6.98 21.95 5.30
N GLN A 250 -6.05 22.23 6.22
CA GLN A 250 -5.32 21.21 6.97
C GLN A 250 -5.88 20.93 8.37
N ALA A 251 -6.73 21.81 8.91
CA ALA A 251 -7.34 21.64 10.22
C ALA A 251 -8.48 20.61 10.18
N TRP A 252 -8.53 19.74 11.19
CA TRP A 252 -9.70 18.89 11.43
C TRP A 252 -10.90 19.76 11.84
N PRO A 253 -12.13 19.47 11.37
CA PRO A 253 -12.54 18.33 10.54
C PRO A 253 -12.47 18.58 9.02
N LEU A 254 -12.16 19.81 8.60
CA LEU A 254 -12.19 20.19 7.19
C LEU A 254 -11.17 19.44 6.34
N SER A 255 -10.01 19.10 6.90
CA SER A 255 -8.98 18.34 6.19
C SER A 255 -9.49 17.00 5.68
N SER A 256 -10.25 16.27 6.49
CA SER A 256 -10.89 15.01 6.09
C SER A 256 -11.92 15.23 4.97
N LEU A 257 -12.69 16.32 5.03
CA LEU A 257 -13.67 16.65 3.98
C LEU A 257 -12.99 16.98 2.65
N TYR A 258 -11.94 17.81 2.67
CA TYR A 258 -11.18 18.14 1.46
C TYR A 258 -10.50 16.93 0.86
N LEU A 259 -9.89 16.08 1.69
CA LEU A 259 -9.21 14.88 1.24
C LEU A 259 -10.20 13.88 0.63
N ASN A 260 -11.35 13.65 1.27
CA ASN A 260 -12.40 12.80 0.73
C ASN A 260 -12.99 13.36 -0.57
N ALA A 261 -13.16 14.68 -0.68
CA ALA A 261 -13.63 15.32 -1.90
C ALA A 261 -12.62 15.15 -3.04
N ALA A 262 -11.32 15.35 -2.77
CA ALA A 262 -10.26 15.14 -3.76
C ALA A 262 -10.20 13.69 -4.23
N HIS A 263 -10.29 12.73 -3.30
CA HIS A 263 -10.34 11.31 -3.63
C HIS A 263 -11.56 10.97 -4.50
N ARG A 264 -12.77 11.39 -4.11
CA ARG A 264 -13.97 11.14 -4.92
C ARG A 264 -13.89 11.75 -6.31
N GLN A 265 -13.35 12.97 -6.43
CA GLN A 265 -13.16 13.62 -7.72
C GLN A 265 -12.15 12.86 -8.58
N ALA A 266 -11.05 12.40 -8.00
CA ALA A 266 -10.05 11.57 -8.67
C ALA A 266 -10.67 10.23 -9.14
N SER A 267 -11.41 9.54 -8.28
CA SER A 267 -12.06 8.27 -8.62
C SER A 267 -13.12 8.44 -9.71
N ALA A 268 -13.93 9.51 -9.65
CA ALA A 268 -14.91 9.82 -10.69
C ALA A 268 -14.25 10.14 -12.03
N LEU A 269 -13.12 10.86 -12.02
CA LEU A 269 -12.33 11.13 -13.22
C LEU A 269 -11.81 9.82 -13.82
N LEU A 270 -11.21 8.94 -13.01
CA LEU A 270 -10.67 7.66 -13.47
C LEU A 270 -11.77 6.72 -14.00
N ALA A 271 -12.93 6.67 -13.35
CA ALA A 271 -14.08 5.92 -13.83
C ALA A 271 -14.57 6.43 -15.20
N GLY A 272 -14.51 7.75 -15.44
CA GLY A 272 -14.78 8.35 -16.76
C GLY A 272 -13.82 7.89 -17.87
N HIS A 273 -12.65 7.36 -17.49
CA HIS A 273 -11.65 6.76 -18.37
C HIS A 273 -11.66 5.22 -18.35
N GLY A 274 -12.68 4.60 -17.73
CA GLY A 274 -12.82 3.14 -17.65
C GLY A 274 -11.90 2.45 -16.65
N LEU A 275 -11.31 3.21 -15.71
CA LEU A 275 -10.39 2.70 -14.69
C LEU A 275 -11.13 2.56 -13.36
N ASP A 276 -11.13 1.36 -12.79
CA ASP A 276 -11.81 1.07 -11.53
C ASP A 276 -10.87 1.24 -10.33
N VAL A 277 -11.10 2.30 -9.55
CA VAL A 277 -10.35 2.55 -8.32
C VAL A 277 -10.72 1.56 -7.22
N ALA A 278 -11.96 1.04 -7.19
CA ALA A 278 -12.39 0.14 -6.12
C ALA A 278 -11.58 -1.17 -6.12
N ALA A 279 -11.26 -1.69 -7.32
CA ALA A 279 -10.37 -2.83 -7.53
C ALA A 279 -8.92 -2.61 -7.04
N CYS A 280 -8.53 -1.35 -6.80
CA CYS A 280 -7.20 -0.96 -6.33
C CYS A 280 -7.17 -0.60 -4.83
N THR A 281 -8.23 -0.90 -4.09
CA THR A 281 -8.36 -0.60 -2.66
C THR A 281 -8.71 -1.85 -1.85
N GLY A 282 -8.40 -1.85 -0.55
CA GLY A 282 -8.68 -2.97 0.34
C GLY A 282 -7.41 -3.66 0.86
N SER A 283 -7.55 -4.94 1.22
CA SER A 283 -6.42 -5.82 1.59
C SER A 283 -5.54 -6.15 0.39
N ALA A 284 -4.30 -6.56 0.64
CA ALA A 284 -3.36 -6.95 -0.41
C ALA A 284 -3.94 -8.02 -1.36
N SER A 285 -4.54 -9.08 -0.80
CA SER A 285 -5.18 -10.17 -1.56
C SER A 285 -6.39 -9.76 -2.40
N SER A 286 -7.04 -8.62 -2.10
CA SER A 286 -8.19 -8.13 -2.87
C SER A 286 -7.80 -7.16 -3.97
N ILE A 287 -6.59 -6.59 -3.92
CA ILE A 287 -6.13 -5.60 -4.88
C ILE A 287 -5.51 -6.33 -6.07
N LEU A 288 -6.07 -6.17 -7.26
CA LEU A 288 -5.48 -6.70 -8.49
C LEU A 288 -4.53 -5.66 -9.10
N VAL A 289 -3.24 -5.98 -9.15
CA VAL A 289 -2.21 -5.06 -9.66
C VAL A 289 -1.90 -5.28 -11.13
N GLU A 290 -2.10 -6.50 -11.63
CA GLU A 290 -1.82 -6.86 -13.00
C GLU A 290 -2.76 -7.95 -13.48
N GLN A 291 -3.21 -7.85 -14.73
CA GLN A 291 -4.05 -8.85 -15.37
C GLN A 291 -3.60 -9.07 -16.82
N GLN A 292 -3.50 -10.33 -17.23
CA GLN A 292 -3.07 -10.74 -18.57
C GLN A 292 -4.03 -11.80 -19.12
N LEU A 293 -4.24 -11.80 -20.44
CA LEU A 293 -4.99 -12.86 -21.11
C LEU A 293 -4.13 -14.11 -21.30
N LEU A 294 -4.72 -15.26 -21.06
CA LEU A 294 -4.12 -16.55 -21.36
C LEU A 294 -4.03 -16.74 -22.89
N PRO A 295 -2.93 -17.34 -23.40
CA PRO A 295 -2.86 -17.74 -24.79
C PRO A 295 -3.98 -18.74 -25.13
N ALA A 296 -4.67 -18.52 -26.26
CA ALA A 296 -5.90 -19.21 -26.67
C ALA A 296 -5.83 -20.75 -26.85
N ALA A 297 -4.68 -21.38 -26.58
CA ALA A 297 -4.46 -22.83 -26.66
C ALA A 297 -3.94 -23.45 -25.35
N THR A 298 -3.99 -22.72 -24.23
CA THR A 298 -3.41 -23.18 -22.96
C THR A 298 -4.42 -24.04 -22.20
N THR A 299 -4.22 -25.36 -22.20
CA THR A 299 -4.99 -26.27 -21.33
C THR A 299 -4.27 -26.44 -20.00
N VAL A 300 -4.87 -25.95 -18.92
CA VAL A 300 -4.35 -26.13 -17.56
C VAL A 300 -5.26 -27.10 -16.84
N SER A 301 -4.77 -28.33 -16.64
CA SER A 301 -5.53 -29.41 -15.99
C SER A 301 -4.93 -29.85 -14.65
N THR A 302 -3.74 -29.35 -14.29
CA THR A 302 -3.04 -29.74 -13.07
C THR A 302 -2.37 -28.53 -12.42
N VAL A 303 -2.08 -28.64 -11.11
CA VAL A 303 -1.39 -27.59 -10.35
C VAL A 303 0.00 -27.33 -10.90
N LYS A 304 0.73 -28.39 -11.27
CA LYS A 304 2.07 -28.23 -11.82
C LYS A 304 2.06 -27.49 -13.16
N ASN A 305 1.14 -27.84 -14.06
CA ASN A 305 1.02 -27.16 -15.35
C ASN A 305 0.70 -25.68 -15.19
N GLY A 306 -0.17 -25.33 -14.21
CA GLY A 306 -0.48 -23.94 -13.91
C GLY A 306 0.72 -23.19 -13.30
N HIS A 307 1.43 -23.81 -12.36
CA HIS A 307 2.65 -23.23 -11.79
C HIS A 307 3.72 -22.98 -12.86
N ASP A 308 3.97 -23.95 -13.75
CA ASP A 308 4.96 -23.84 -14.82
C ASP A 308 4.61 -22.71 -15.81
N LEU A 309 3.32 -22.51 -16.08
CA LEU A 309 2.82 -21.40 -16.89
C LEU A 309 3.07 -20.03 -16.23
N LEU A 310 2.98 -19.94 -14.90
CA LEU A 310 3.19 -18.72 -14.15
C LEU A 310 4.66 -18.38 -13.92
N GLN A 311 5.59 -19.28 -14.26
CA GLN A 311 7.01 -19.14 -13.91
C GLN A 311 7.65 -17.85 -14.45
N SER A 312 7.33 -17.43 -15.67
CA SER A 312 7.88 -16.17 -16.22
C SER A 312 7.34 -14.93 -15.50
N LEU A 313 6.07 -14.98 -15.07
CA LEU A 313 5.45 -13.91 -14.30
C LEU A 313 6.08 -13.84 -12.91
N LEU A 314 6.23 -14.99 -12.26
CA LEU A 314 6.90 -15.13 -10.97
C LEU A 314 8.33 -14.57 -11.03
N GLN A 315 9.14 -14.97 -12.01
CA GLN A 315 10.51 -14.47 -12.18
C GLN A 315 10.61 -12.95 -12.33
N ARG A 316 9.60 -12.32 -12.94
CA ARG A 316 9.55 -10.85 -13.08
C ARG A 316 9.13 -10.16 -11.79
N ILE A 317 8.19 -10.73 -11.06
CA ILE A 317 7.70 -10.15 -9.80
C ILE A 317 8.74 -10.34 -8.71
N ASP A 318 9.11 -11.60 -8.47
CA ASP A 318 10.11 -12.01 -7.50
C ASP A 318 10.59 -13.44 -7.81
N ALA A 319 11.84 -13.55 -8.26
CA ALA A 319 12.46 -14.82 -8.60
C ALA A 319 12.84 -15.67 -7.37
N GLU A 320 12.90 -15.07 -6.18
CA GLU A 320 13.28 -15.73 -4.93
C GLU A 320 12.06 -16.15 -4.09
N ALA A 321 10.84 -15.75 -4.51
CA ALA A 321 9.62 -16.11 -3.82
C ALA A 321 9.36 -17.62 -3.90
N LEU A 322 9.01 -18.20 -2.75
CA LEU A 322 8.76 -19.61 -2.56
C LEU A 322 7.25 -19.87 -2.63
N LEU A 323 6.87 -20.97 -3.28
CA LEU A 323 5.48 -21.43 -3.25
C LEU A 323 5.15 -21.90 -1.83
N ASP A 324 4.08 -21.35 -1.26
CA ASP A 324 3.60 -21.69 0.08
C ASP A 324 2.41 -22.65 -0.01
N SER A 325 1.41 -22.27 -0.80
CA SER A 325 0.18 -23.03 -0.95
C SER A 325 -0.48 -22.82 -2.32
N VAL A 326 -1.34 -23.75 -2.70
CA VAL A 326 -2.18 -23.68 -3.89
C VAL A 326 -3.61 -24.00 -3.51
N VAL A 327 -4.56 -23.19 -3.97
CA VAL A 327 -5.99 -23.46 -3.85
C VAL A 327 -6.59 -23.55 -5.25
N ALA A 328 -7.23 -24.67 -5.58
CA ALA A 328 -8.02 -24.83 -6.78
C ALA A 328 -9.50 -24.69 -6.42
N GLU A 329 -10.19 -23.72 -7.02
CA GLU A 329 -11.65 -23.62 -6.93
C GLU A 329 -12.27 -24.62 -7.90
N LEU A 330 -13.23 -25.39 -7.41
CA LEU A 330 -13.86 -26.50 -8.12
C LEU A 330 -15.32 -26.20 -8.42
N GLU A 331 -15.77 -26.57 -9.61
CA GLU A 331 -17.17 -26.56 -10.00
C GLU A 331 -17.56 -27.96 -10.48
N SER A 332 -18.81 -28.38 -10.30
CA SER A 332 -19.30 -29.64 -10.87
C SER A 332 -19.54 -29.47 -12.36
N ASP A 333 -18.97 -30.37 -13.18
CA ASP A 333 -19.24 -30.44 -14.60
C ASP A 333 -20.64 -31.02 -14.92
N THR A 334 -20.96 -31.16 -16.20
CA THR A 334 -22.25 -31.70 -16.65
C THR A 334 -22.49 -33.16 -16.25
N ASP A 335 -21.42 -33.91 -15.95
CA ASP A 335 -21.46 -35.30 -15.50
C ASP A 335 -21.42 -35.41 -13.96
N GLY A 336 -21.42 -34.28 -13.25
CA GLY A 336 -21.37 -34.20 -11.79
C GLY A 336 -20.00 -34.55 -11.21
N MET A 337 -18.94 -34.42 -12.00
CA MET A 337 -17.55 -34.58 -11.60
C MET A 337 -16.92 -33.20 -11.32
N PRO A 338 -16.07 -33.08 -10.29
CA PRO A 338 -15.39 -31.84 -10.00
C PRO A 338 -14.39 -31.49 -11.12
N CYS A 339 -14.50 -30.28 -11.64
CA CYS A 339 -13.57 -29.69 -12.60
C CYS A 339 -13.01 -28.37 -12.05
N VAL A 340 -11.79 -28.00 -12.47
CA VAL A 340 -11.14 -26.79 -11.96
C VAL A 340 -11.62 -25.56 -12.71
N HIS A 341 -12.00 -24.53 -11.96
CA HIS A 341 -12.37 -23.22 -12.48
C HIS A 341 -11.20 -22.23 -12.41
N GLU A 342 -10.56 -22.13 -11.24
CA GLU A 342 -9.50 -21.18 -10.93
C GLU A 342 -8.41 -21.88 -10.11
N PHE A 343 -7.15 -21.54 -10.34
CA PHE A 343 -6.07 -21.84 -9.41
C PHE A 343 -5.54 -20.55 -8.79
N ARG A 344 -5.34 -20.55 -7.48
CA ARG A 344 -4.70 -19.49 -6.70
C ARG A 344 -3.41 -20.03 -6.11
N TYR A 345 -2.30 -19.44 -6.50
CA TYR A 345 -0.97 -19.78 -6.01
C TYR A 345 -0.51 -18.69 -5.04
N THR A 346 -0.25 -19.07 -3.80
CA THR A 346 0.28 -18.17 -2.78
C THR A 346 1.79 -18.31 -2.72
N PHE A 347 2.49 -17.20 -2.90
CA PHE A 347 3.93 -17.13 -2.81
C PHE A 347 4.33 -16.29 -1.60
N GLN A 348 5.42 -16.70 -0.95
CA GLN A 348 6.00 -16.01 0.18
C GLN A 348 7.51 -15.89 0.02
N GLY A 349 8.08 -14.77 0.49
CA GLY A 349 9.51 -14.54 0.47
C GLY A 349 9.97 -13.87 1.75
N TYR A 350 11.27 -13.97 2.01
CA TYR A 350 11.90 -13.28 3.11
C TYR A 350 13.32 -12.84 2.76
N ALA A 351 13.79 -11.78 3.40
CA ALA A 351 15.16 -11.32 3.29
C ALA A 351 15.68 -10.80 4.63
N ASP A 352 16.83 -11.34 5.04
CA ASP A 352 17.52 -10.94 6.25
C ASP A 352 18.51 -9.79 5.98
N GLN A 353 18.53 -8.80 6.87
CA GLN A 353 19.45 -7.66 6.83
C GLN A 353 20.22 -7.56 8.15
N PRO A 354 21.34 -8.30 8.29
CA PRO A 354 22.08 -8.40 9.55
C PRO A 354 22.58 -7.07 10.08
N SER A 355 22.98 -6.14 9.20
CA SER A 355 23.48 -4.82 9.59
C SER A 355 22.43 -3.96 10.30
N ARG A 356 21.15 -4.18 9.98
CA ARG A 356 20.00 -3.50 10.60
C ARG A 356 19.28 -4.37 11.63
N ARG A 357 19.54 -5.68 11.63
CA ARG A 357 18.83 -6.71 12.40
C ARG A 357 17.35 -6.74 12.08
N ILE A 358 17.05 -6.63 10.80
CA ILE A 358 15.68 -6.63 10.26
C ILE A 358 15.54 -7.84 9.35
N ARG A 359 14.47 -8.60 9.55
CA ARG A 359 13.97 -9.59 8.61
C ARG A 359 12.74 -9.01 7.93
N ARG A 360 12.73 -8.99 6.61
CA ARG A 360 11.57 -8.60 5.81
C ARG A 360 10.83 -9.85 5.37
N LEU A 361 9.51 -9.78 5.40
CA LEU A 361 8.59 -10.84 4.96
C LEU A 361 7.65 -10.26 3.94
N TRP A 362 7.30 -11.03 2.93
CA TRP A 362 6.29 -10.61 1.97
C TRP A 362 5.54 -11.79 1.38
N SER A 363 4.31 -11.54 0.95
CA SER A 363 3.47 -12.53 0.30
C SER A 363 2.63 -11.90 -0.80
N PHE A 364 2.29 -12.69 -1.81
CA PHE A 364 1.38 -12.30 -2.89
C PHE A 364 0.75 -13.52 -3.52
N GLU A 365 -0.30 -13.30 -4.31
CA GLU A 365 -1.04 -14.37 -4.96
C GLU A 365 -1.04 -14.18 -6.47
N LEU A 366 -0.90 -15.29 -7.19
CA LEU A 366 -1.16 -15.37 -8.62
C LEU A 366 -2.43 -16.19 -8.83
N LEU A 367 -3.43 -15.57 -9.46
CA LEU A 367 -4.68 -16.21 -9.85
C LEU A 367 -4.61 -16.61 -11.31
N LEU A 368 -5.05 -17.82 -11.60
CA LEU A 368 -5.14 -18.40 -12.93
C LEU A 368 -6.58 -18.85 -13.14
N ASP A 369 -7.38 -17.98 -13.73
CA ASP A 369 -8.76 -18.26 -14.12
C ASP A 369 -8.75 -18.96 -15.48
N VAL A 370 -8.88 -20.29 -15.43
CA VAL A 370 -8.84 -21.15 -16.62
C VAL A 370 -10.06 -20.90 -17.50
N ARG A 371 -11.20 -20.56 -16.90
CA ARG A 371 -12.48 -20.37 -17.61
C ARG A 371 -12.53 -19.03 -18.32
N ALA A 372 -12.15 -17.94 -17.63
CA ALA A 372 -12.10 -16.62 -18.25
C ALA A 372 -10.86 -16.43 -19.13
N GLY A 373 -9.90 -17.37 -19.10
CA GLY A 373 -8.69 -17.28 -19.89
C GLY A 373 -7.80 -16.15 -19.40
N ARG A 374 -7.57 -16.03 -18.09
CA ARG A 374 -6.85 -14.89 -17.48
C ARG A 374 -5.87 -15.31 -16.41
N ILE A 375 -4.79 -14.54 -16.30
CA ILE A 375 -3.87 -14.55 -15.18
C ILE A 375 -3.99 -13.20 -14.48
N ALA A 376 -4.04 -13.20 -13.15
CA ALA A 376 -4.00 -11.99 -12.35
C ALA A 376 -2.96 -12.10 -11.23
N CYS A 377 -2.41 -10.97 -10.83
CA CYS A 377 -1.52 -10.83 -9.68
C CYS A 377 -2.18 -9.93 -8.65
N THR A 378 -2.12 -10.30 -7.37
CA THR A 378 -2.57 -9.45 -6.27
C THR A 378 -1.46 -8.50 -5.82
N ALA A 379 -1.82 -7.48 -5.04
CA ALA A 379 -0.84 -6.66 -4.35
C ALA A 379 -0.06 -7.51 -3.34
N CYS A 380 1.18 -7.13 -3.13
CA CYS A 380 2.07 -7.87 -2.24
C CYS A 380 1.98 -7.30 -0.83
N ASP A 381 1.56 -8.15 0.11
CA ASP A 381 1.60 -7.85 1.53
C ASP A 381 3.04 -7.88 2.03
N ARG A 382 3.41 -6.94 2.89
CA ARG A 382 4.79 -6.75 3.32
C ARG A 382 4.84 -6.44 4.80
N ASP A 383 5.62 -7.25 5.51
CA ASP A 383 5.84 -7.13 6.95
C ASP A 383 7.34 -7.20 7.28
N HIS A 384 7.67 -6.96 8.55
CA HIS A 384 9.02 -7.03 9.04
C HIS A 384 9.09 -7.40 10.52
N GLU A 385 10.17 -8.10 10.87
CA GLU A 385 10.57 -8.38 12.24
C GLU A 385 11.89 -7.64 12.50
N GLN A 386 11.98 -6.92 13.62
CA GLN A 386 13.18 -6.18 13.99
C GLN A 386 13.67 -6.59 15.37
N ALA A 387 14.92 -7.06 15.45
CA ALA A 387 15.54 -7.45 16.72
C ALA A 387 16.18 -6.23 17.42
N ALA A 388 16.01 -6.14 18.74
CA ALA A 388 16.55 -5.08 19.58
C ALA A 388 18.07 -5.19 19.79
N ASP A 389 18.61 -6.42 19.81
CA ASP A 389 20.02 -6.70 20.05
C ASP A 389 20.56 -7.86 19.17
N SER A 390 21.87 -8.11 19.27
CA SER A 390 22.54 -9.14 18.47
C SER A 390 22.16 -10.56 18.88
N ALA A 391 21.79 -10.81 20.14
CA ALA A 391 21.40 -12.14 20.59
C ALA A 391 20.01 -12.50 20.08
N GLU A 392 19.07 -11.54 20.15
CA GLU A 392 17.75 -11.66 19.54
C GLU A 392 17.85 -11.84 18.03
N TRP A 393 18.76 -11.11 17.35
CA TRP A 393 19.01 -11.31 15.92
C TRP A 393 19.52 -12.72 15.59
N ILE A 394 20.41 -13.28 16.40
CA ILE A 394 20.90 -14.66 16.20
C ILE A 394 19.76 -15.67 16.38
N ALA A 395 18.88 -15.45 17.36
CA ALA A 395 17.73 -16.32 17.59
C ALA A 395 16.71 -16.24 16.44
N LEU A 396 16.35 -15.03 16.02
CA LEU A 396 15.50 -14.78 14.84
C LEU A 396 16.13 -15.40 13.58
N SER A 397 17.45 -15.21 13.47
CA SER A 397 18.44 -15.77 12.54
C SER A 397 18.36 -17.24 12.18
N ALA A 398 18.08 -18.04 13.21
CA ALA A 398 18.60 -19.40 13.31
C ALA A 398 17.96 -20.35 12.29
N GLU A 399 16.69 -20.13 12.00
CA GLU A 399 15.92 -20.95 11.06
C GLU A 399 15.18 -20.04 10.06
N PRO A 400 15.09 -20.46 8.79
CA PRO A 400 14.28 -19.76 7.82
C PRO A 400 12.81 -19.78 8.29
N PRO A 401 12.09 -18.65 8.20
CA PRO A 401 10.70 -18.58 8.64
C PRO A 401 9.76 -19.42 7.74
N LEU A 402 10.23 -19.81 6.54
CA LEU A 402 9.42 -20.41 5.49
C LEU A 402 10.03 -21.73 5.00
N GLN A 403 9.18 -22.74 4.82
CA GLN A 403 9.51 -23.97 4.11
C GLN A 403 8.78 -23.98 2.76
N PRO A 404 9.48 -24.21 1.63
CA PRO A 404 8.84 -24.19 0.33
C PRO A 404 8.01 -25.45 0.05
N LEU A 405 6.81 -25.27 -0.50
CA LEU A 405 6.04 -26.33 -1.13
C LEU A 405 6.66 -26.69 -2.48
N ILE A 406 7.28 -27.86 -2.56
CA ILE A 406 7.95 -28.33 -3.79
C ILE A 406 7.01 -29.21 -4.61
N LEU A 407 6.66 -28.77 -5.82
CA LEU A 407 5.87 -29.53 -6.79
C LEU A 407 6.74 -30.58 -7.53
N GLY A 408 7.31 -31.50 -6.77
CA GLY A 408 8.16 -32.59 -7.26
C GLY A 408 7.39 -33.73 -7.91
N SER A 409 8.10 -34.69 -8.51
CA SER A 409 7.49 -35.91 -9.06
C SER A 409 6.95 -36.87 -7.99
N ASP A 410 7.34 -36.66 -6.73
CA ASP A 410 6.88 -37.41 -5.56
C ASP A 410 5.53 -36.90 -5.02
N VAL A 411 5.08 -35.71 -5.43
CA VAL A 411 3.79 -35.14 -5.07
C VAL A 411 2.76 -35.52 -6.15
N ARG A 412 1.68 -36.19 -5.74
CA ARG A 412 0.54 -36.48 -6.60
C ARG A 412 -0.23 -35.19 -6.85
N ASP A 413 -0.39 -34.87 -8.13
CA ASP A 413 -1.11 -33.69 -8.59
C ASP A 413 -2.63 -33.92 -8.51
N LEU A 414 -3.39 -32.85 -8.75
CA LEU A 414 -4.84 -32.79 -8.56
C LEU A 414 -5.60 -33.82 -9.39
N ASP A 415 -5.15 -34.12 -10.61
CA ASP A 415 -5.76 -35.12 -11.49
C ASP A 415 -5.74 -36.54 -10.92
N GLN A 416 -4.74 -36.85 -10.09
CA GLN A 416 -4.61 -38.14 -9.40
C GLN A 416 -5.37 -38.16 -8.07
N ILE A 417 -5.35 -37.04 -7.34
CA ILE A 417 -5.90 -36.93 -5.99
C ILE A 417 -7.41 -36.74 -6.01
N LEU A 418 -7.93 -35.94 -6.94
CA LEU A 418 -9.33 -35.54 -6.97
C LEU A 418 -10.28 -36.74 -7.14
N PRO A 419 -10.05 -37.72 -8.03
CA PRO A 419 -10.91 -38.91 -8.12
C PRO A 419 -10.93 -39.74 -6.83
N MET A 420 -9.78 -39.86 -6.15
CA MET A 420 -9.66 -40.60 -4.89
C MET A 420 -10.41 -39.90 -3.75
N ALA A 421 -10.21 -38.59 -3.61
CA ALA A 421 -10.90 -37.77 -2.62
C ALA A 421 -12.42 -37.79 -2.84
N TRP A 422 -12.86 -37.69 -4.10
CA TRP A 422 -14.27 -37.66 -4.45
C TRP A 422 -14.98 -38.98 -4.14
N ALA A 423 -14.31 -40.11 -4.34
CA ALA A 423 -14.82 -41.41 -3.91
C ALA A 423 -15.05 -41.46 -2.39
N LEU A 424 -14.06 -41.00 -1.60
CA LEU A 424 -14.16 -40.96 -0.14
C LEU A 424 -15.26 -40.00 0.36
N LEU A 425 -15.44 -38.84 -0.28
CA LEU A 425 -16.52 -37.91 0.03
C LEU A 425 -17.90 -38.53 -0.24
N ARG A 426 -18.06 -39.26 -1.35
CA ARG A 426 -19.31 -39.99 -1.67
C ARG A 426 -19.58 -41.12 -0.68
N GLU A 427 -18.54 -41.78 -0.16
CA GLU A 427 -18.67 -42.78 0.91
C GLU A 427 -19.12 -42.15 2.24
N GLN A 428 -18.68 -40.92 2.56
CA GLN A 428 -19.12 -40.19 3.76
C GLN A 428 -20.58 -39.71 3.67
N ALA A 429 -21.08 -39.44 2.46
CA ALA A 429 -22.44 -38.94 2.22
C ALA A 429 -23.17 -39.79 1.17
N PRO A 430 -23.45 -41.08 1.45
CA PRO A 430 -23.99 -42.00 0.46
C PRO A 430 -25.39 -41.56 0.00
N GLY A 431 -25.55 -41.44 -1.32
CA GLY A 431 -26.83 -41.09 -1.96
C GLY A 431 -27.25 -39.61 -1.86
N LYS A 432 -26.42 -38.75 -1.26
CA LYS A 432 -26.63 -37.29 -1.28
C LYS A 432 -25.90 -36.66 -2.48
N PRO A 433 -26.48 -35.67 -3.18
CA PRO A 433 -25.74 -34.91 -4.16
C PRO A 433 -24.67 -34.07 -3.44
N LEU A 434 -23.49 -33.98 -4.06
CA LEU A 434 -22.35 -33.22 -3.58
C LEU A 434 -22.05 -32.09 -4.56
N SER A 435 -21.77 -30.90 -4.02
CA SER A 435 -21.20 -29.79 -4.78
C SER A 435 -19.72 -29.69 -4.46
N ALA A 436 -18.87 -29.73 -5.46
CA ALA A 436 -17.44 -29.44 -5.27
C ALA A 436 -17.27 -27.97 -4.86
N ASP A 437 -16.23 -27.69 -4.07
CA ASP A 437 -15.93 -26.33 -3.59
C ASP A 437 -14.46 -25.99 -3.86
N SER A 438 -13.53 -26.68 -3.19
CA SER A 438 -12.11 -26.39 -3.32
C SER A 438 -11.21 -27.59 -3.08
N ALA A 439 -10.01 -27.54 -3.64
CA ALA A 439 -8.91 -28.43 -3.32
C ALA A 439 -7.65 -27.60 -3.01
N SER A 440 -7.13 -27.71 -1.80
CA SER A 440 -5.97 -26.95 -1.31
C SER A 440 -4.77 -27.86 -1.09
N LEU A 441 -3.60 -27.46 -1.61
CA LEU A 441 -2.31 -28.11 -1.40
C LEU A 441 -1.42 -27.18 -0.56
N TYR A 442 -0.94 -27.66 0.58
CA TYR A 442 -0.09 -26.90 1.50
C TYR A 442 0.83 -27.82 2.31
N LEU A 443 1.80 -27.26 3.02
CA LEU A 443 2.64 -28.00 3.98
C LEU A 443 1.98 -28.04 5.36
N GLY A 444 1.80 -29.25 5.92
CA GLY A 444 1.37 -29.39 7.31
C GLY A 444 2.48 -29.01 8.30
N GLU A 445 2.16 -28.96 9.60
CA GLU A 445 3.12 -28.61 10.67
C GLU A 445 4.39 -29.48 10.69
N ASN A 446 4.29 -30.70 10.17
CA ASN A 446 5.41 -31.64 10.05
C ASN A 446 6.24 -31.46 8.76
N GLY A 447 5.99 -30.41 7.98
CA GLY A 447 6.66 -30.13 6.71
C GLY A 447 6.29 -31.09 5.57
N GLN A 448 5.24 -31.89 5.74
CA GLN A 448 4.77 -32.81 4.68
C GLN A 448 3.66 -32.18 3.85
N PRO A 449 3.68 -32.32 2.52
CA PRO A 449 2.64 -31.78 1.65
C PRO A 449 1.33 -32.56 1.81
N ARG A 450 0.22 -31.84 1.94
CA ARG A 450 -1.12 -32.38 2.17
C ARG A 450 -2.12 -31.75 1.22
N TRP A 451 -3.07 -32.57 0.78
CA TRP A 451 -4.25 -32.12 0.06
C TRP A 451 -5.45 -32.06 1.00
N GLN A 452 -6.17 -30.96 0.98
CA GLN A 452 -7.48 -30.80 1.62
C GLN A 452 -8.53 -30.56 0.54
N ILE A 453 -9.52 -31.45 0.46
CA ILE A 453 -10.61 -31.35 -0.51
C ILE A 453 -11.90 -31.08 0.25
N VAL A 454 -12.61 -30.02 -0.16
CA VAL A 454 -13.85 -29.57 0.44
C VAL A 454 -14.99 -29.69 -0.56
N ALA A 455 -16.13 -30.17 -0.08
CA ALA A 455 -17.37 -30.26 -0.83
C ALA A 455 -18.56 -29.95 0.09
N TRP A 456 -19.68 -29.54 -0.49
CA TRP A 456 -20.92 -29.26 0.25
C TRP A 456 -21.95 -30.36 0.01
N GLY A 457 -22.54 -30.85 1.10
CA GLY A 457 -23.72 -31.70 1.05
C GLY A 457 -24.99 -30.91 0.75
N SER A 458 -26.07 -31.62 0.37
CA SER A 458 -27.39 -31.02 0.12
C SER A 458 -28.03 -30.33 1.34
N ASP A 459 -27.50 -30.59 2.53
CA ASP A 459 -27.90 -30.01 3.81
C ASP A 459 -27.05 -28.79 4.21
N ASP A 460 -26.24 -28.26 3.28
CA ASP A 460 -25.35 -27.12 3.49
C ASP A 460 -24.31 -27.39 4.59
N GLN A 461 -23.95 -28.67 4.79
CA GLN A 461 -22.85 -29.06 5.66
C GLN A 461 -21.56 -29.26 4.86
N PRO A 462 -20.44 -28.66 5.29
CA PRO A 462 -19.15 -28.86 4.64
C PRO A 462 -18.62 -30.25 4.97
N LEU A 463 -18.22 -30.99 3.94
CA LEU A 463 -17.50 -32.25 4.01
C LEU A 463 -16.06 -32.01 3.60
N GLN A 464 -15.13 -32.56 4.37
CA GLN A 464 -13.70 -32.41 4.11
C GLN A 464 -12.97 -33.76 4.15
N ILE A 465 -12.03 -33.93 3.23
CA ILE A 465 -11.09 -35.05 3.20
C ILE A 465 -9.67 -34.50 3.14
N LEU A 466 -8.82 -35.02 4.03
CA LEU A 466 -7.39 -34.76 4.04
C LEU A 466 -6.63 -35.98 3.51
N LEU A 467 -5.71 -35.75 2.58
CA LEU A 467 -4.88 -36.78 1.96
C LEU A 467 -3.41 -36.37 2.05
N ASP A 468 -2.55 -37.33 2.34
CA ASP A 468 -1.11 -37.15 2.18
C ASP A 468 -0.79 -37.03 0.68
N ALA A 469 -0.11 -35.95 0.29
CA ALA A 469 0.06 -35.64 -1.12
C ALA A 469 1.05 -36.58 -1.84
N ARG A 470 1.87 -37.35 -1.11
CA ARG A 470 2.81 -38.30 -1.72
C ARG A 470 2.17 -39.67 -1.92
N SER A 471 1.49 -40.17 -0.91
CA SER A 471 0.92 -41.51 -0.86
C SER A 471 -0.53 -41.56 -1.37
N GLY A 472 -1.27 -40.45 -1.28
CA GLY A 472 -2.72 -40.41 -1.53
C GLY A 472 -3.55 -41.06 -0.42
N VAL A 473 -2.91 -41.41 0.71
CA VAL A 473 -3.59 -42.04 1.85
C VAL A 473 -4.35 -41.00 2.64
N ARG A 474 -5.56 -41.36 3.05
CA ARG A 474 -6.39 -40.52 3.92
C ARG A 474 -5.71 -40.31 5.27
N LEU A 475 -5.56 -39.04 5.63
CA LEU A 475 -5.13 -38.63 6.95
C LEU A 475 -6.36 -38.56 7.85
N ASN A 476 -6.22 -39.09 9.05
CA ASN A 476 -7.18 -38.88 10.13
C ASN A 476 -6.59 -37.78 11.00
N ASP A 477 -7.21 -36.60 10.97
CA ASP A 477 -6.98 -35.58 11.98
C ASP A 477 -7.69 -35.97 13.29
#